data_AF-A0A559LSN2-F1
#
_entry.id   AF-A0A559LSN2-F1
#
_cell.length_a   1.000
_cell.length_b   1.000
_cell.length_c   1.000
_cell.angle_alpha   90.00
_cell.angle_beta   90.00
_cell.angle_gamma   90.00
#
_symmetry.space_group_name_H-M   'P 1'
#
loop_
_entity.id
_entity.type
_entity.pdbx_description
1 polymer ?
#
loop_
_entity_poly.entity_id
_entity_poly.type
_entity_poly.pdbx_seq_one_letter_code
_entity_poly.pdbx_strand_id
1 'polypeptide(L)'
;MRAFLIQTAKGLFSSSGGYKANNALLRYLSSRGHRARQLCYSYRGEVEHYMQTLNSSGDYDLRLDTRVLHMRLEDGKPGIDVKVHEICMDDGVETLALDREAFDAAFGGKADSPNQLARMSAEYIEKGTSSAPLMDFISFLQREIRRFSPTHIISNDGLSMKASLASELAHLTMSRIAVVHTAEQLPFGPFAGGVPGHSSTTREADLFQQLDGIWSVSDAIRNYALEHGQLQTRFLVHHPWTYLVGKDHEMPSRLFNWDKKFVAMINPCPVKGSCIFVNLARACPQLEFLTYMSWGADDATVKQMEDLPNMTIRPCCAKEKDLWRDIKVLVVPSLWCEAWGMVVVEAHLRGIPVVSSNSGALSESMLGLDYIIPVNPISGERDESGRYTVPEQDVGPWVKAITKLMQDRPEYERVSATVRNKTKEWLKGNNEADIETWLMGMRTGSKI
;
A
#
# COMPACT_ATOMS: atom_id res chain seq x y z
N MET A 1 -19.82 -4.13 13.56
CA MET A 1 -19.35 -2.74 13.77
C MET A 1 -19.73 -1.84 12.59
N ARG A 2 -19.49 -0.52 12.69
CA ARG A 2 -19.50 0.40 11.54
C ARG A 2 -18.08 0.93 11.35
N ALA A 3 -17.35 0.38 10.39
CA ALA A 3 -15.95 0.72 10.12
C ALA A 3 -15.87 1.67 8.93
N PHE A 4 -15.23 2.82 9.11
CA PHE A 4 -14.98 3.78 8.03
C PHE A 4 -13.47 3.94 7.83
N LEU A 5 -12.96 3.48 6.70
CA LEU A 5 -11.56 3.59 6.35
C LEU A 5 -11.35 4.74 5.37
N ILE A 6 -10.51 5.70 5.72
CA ILE A 6 -10.14 6.82 4.84
C ILE A 6 -8.73 6.51 4.33
N GLN A 7 -8.59 6.44 3.00
CA GLN A 7 -7.30 6.14 2.38
C GLN A 7 -6.97 7.08 1.22
N THR A 8 -5.70 7.45 1.16
CA THR A 8 -5.13 8.32 0.11
C THR A 8 -4.82 7.62 -1.21
N ALA A 9 -4.98 6.30 -1.27
CA ALA A 9 -4.64 5.50 -2.45
C ALA A 9 -5.62 5.75 -3.60
N LYS A 10 -5.10 5.67 -4.84
CA LYS A 10 -5.80 6.08 -6.06
C LYS A 10 -6.24 4.85 -6.86
N GLY A 11 -7.38 4.96 -7.53
CA GLY A 11 -8.11 3.89 -8.19
C GLY A 11 -9.23 3.33 -7.31
N LEU A 12 -10.29 2.84 -7.95
CA LEU A 12 -11.31 2.00 -7.34
C LEU A 12 -10.72 0.62 -6.98
N PHE A 13 -9.70 0.20 -7.74
CA PHE A 13 -8.93 -1.03 -7.48
C PHE A 13 -7.54 -0.72 -6.91
N SER A 14 -6.97 -1.69 -6.20
CA SER A 14 -5.74 -1.50 -5.43
C SER A 14 -4.53 -1.19 -6.31
N SER A 15 -3.94 0.00 -6.14
CA SER A 15 -2.70 0.44 -6.78
C SER A 15 -1.43 0.15 -5.96
N SER A 16 -1.59 -0.31 -4.71
CA SER A 16 -0.49 -0.63 -3.80
C SER A 16 -0.85 -1.78 -2.87
N GLY A 17 0.17 -2.36 -2.22
CA GLY A 17 0.00 -3.44 -1.26
C GLY A 17 -0.86 -3.05 -0.05
N GLY A 18 -0.59 -1.89 0.55
CA GLY A 18 -1.39 -1.40 1.68
C GLY A 18 -2.85 -1.17 1.33
N TYR A 19 -3.13 -0.64 0.13
CA TYR A 19 -4.50 -0.50 -0.37
C TYR A 19 -5.17 -1.88 -0.59
N LYS A 20 -4.45 -2.85 -1.15
CA LYS A 20 -4.95 -4.23 -1.30
C LYS A 20 -5.30 -4.86 0.05
N ALA A 21 -4.47 -4.65 1.07
CA ALA A 21 -4.71 -5.15 2.42
C ALA A 21 -5.91 -4.47 3.09
N ASN A 22 -6.06 -3.15 2.96
CA ASN A 22 -7.23 -2.41 3.46
C ASN A 22 -8.52 -2.93 2.82
N ASN A 23 -8.54 -3.13 1.50
CA ASN A 23 -9.71 -3.65 0.80
C ASN A 23 -10.02 -5.10 1.21
N ALA A 24 -9.01 -5.93 1.44
CA ALA A 24 -9.22 -7.27 1.98
C ALA A 24 -9.87 -7.26 3.37
N LEU A 25 -9.44 -6.37 4.26
CA LEU A 25 -10.06 -6.19 5.58
C LEU A 25 -11.52 -5.73 5.46
N LEU A 26 -11.81 -4.70 4.67
CA LEU A 26 -13.18 -4.17 4.54
C LEU A 26 -14.15 -5.21 3.98
N ARG A 27 -13.72 -5.98 2.98
CA ARG A 27 -14.50 -7.10 2.41
C ARG A 27 -14.80 -8.16 3.46
N TYR A 28 -13.78 -8.53 4.26
CA TYR A 28 -13.98 -9.46 5.37
C TYR A 28 -14.99 -8.92 6.37
N LEU A 29 -14.83 -7.68 6.86
CA LEU A 29 -15.76 -7.08 7.82
C LEU A 29 -17.19 -7.03 7.26
N SER A 30 -17.36 -6.66 5.99
CA SER A 30 -18.64 -6.68 5.27
C SER A 30 -19.28 -8.08 5.30
N SER A 31 -18.50 -9.11 4.94
CA SER A 31 -18.97 -10.52 4.94
C SER A 31 -19.40 -11.03 6.33
N ARG A 32 -18.87 -10.43 7.41
CA ARG A 32 -19.22 -10.72 8.81
C ARG A 32 -20.45 -9.93 9.29
N GLY A 33 -21.15 -9.24 8.39
CA GLY A 33 -22.34 -8.45 8.69
C GLY A 33 -22.04 -7.10 9.35
N HIS A 34 -20.80 -6.62 9.27
CA HIS A 34 -20.48 -5.24 9.65
C HIS A 34 -20.76 -4.28 8.50
N ARG A 35 -21.06 -3.02 8.82
CA ARG A 35 -21.07 -1.98 7.78
C ARG A 35 -19.64 -1.50 7.58
N ALA A 36 -19.08 -1.76 6.41
CA ALA A 36 -17.77 -1.32 6.02
C ALA A 36 -17.90 -0.21 4.97
N ARG A 37 -17.26 0.93 5.21
CA ARG A 37 -17.21 2.05 4.28
C ARG A 37 -15.77 2.46 4.01
N GLN A 38 -15.48 2.88 2.79
CA GLN A 38 -14.23 3.52 2.44
C GLN A 38 -14.42 4.86 1.74
N LEU A 39 -13.42 5.73 1.88
CA LEU A 39 -13.20 6.87 0.99
C LEU A 39 -11.94 6.61 0.18
N CYS A 40 -12.05 6.74 -1.14
CA CYS A 40 -10.95 6.56 -2.08
C CYS A 40 -11.08 7.55 -3.26
N TYR A 41 -10.13 7.50 -4.20
CA TYR A 41 -10.10 8.38 -5.37
C TYR A 41 -10.19 7.55 -6.64
N SER A 42 -11.27 7.68 -7.42
CA SER A 42 -11.43 6.96 -8.69
C SER A 42 -10.79 7.73 -9.84
N TYR A 43 -10.26 7.00 -10.82
CA TYR A 43 -9.90 7.57 -12.12
C TYR A 43 -11.16 7.92 -12.91
N ARG A 44 -11.05 8.92 -13.79
CA ARG A 44 -12.11 9.26 -14.74
C ARG A 44 -12.63 8.03 -15.50
N GLY A 45 -13.93 7.79 -15.43
CA GLY A 45 -14.61 6.69 -16.12
C GLY A 45 -14.51 5.32 -15.43
N GLU A 46 -13.76 5.21 -14.32
CA GLU A 46 -13.54 3.94 -13.63
C GLU A 46 -14.80 3.42 -12.94
N VAL A 47 -15.57 4.31 -12.31
CA VAL A 47 -16.85 3.97 -11.66
C VAL A 47 -17.86 3.53 -12.71
N GLU A 48 -17.99 4.27 -13.82
CA GLU A 48 -18.90 3.92 -14.90
C GLU A 48 -18.54 2.57 -15.53
N HIS A 49 -17.25 2.29 -15.73
CA HIS A 49 -16.79 1.01 -16.25
C HIS A 49 -17.10 -0.16 -15.32
N TYR A 50 -16.91 0.03 -14.00
CA TYR A 50 -17.29 -0.96 -13.00
C TYR A 50 -18.80 -1.26 -13.06
N MET A 51 -19.65 -0.23 -13.13
CA MET A 51 -21.10 -0.39 -13.23
C MET A 51 -21.53 -1.13 -14.50
N GLN A 52 -20.91 -0.83 -15.64
CA GLN A 52 -21.20 -1.51 -16.90
C GLN A 52 -20.86 -3.00 -16.82
N THR A 53 -19.74 -3.34 -16.18
CA THR A 53 -19.29 -4.72 -15.98
C THR A 53 -20.27 -5.48 -15.09
N LEU A 54 -20.78 -4.86 -14.01
CA LEU A 54 -21.75 -5.49 -13.11
C LEU A 54 -23.14 -5.63 -13.73
N ASN A 55 -23.64 -4.61 -14.42
CA ASN A 55 -24.92 -4.70 -15.14
C ASN A 55 -24.92 -5.82 -16.18
N SER A 56 -23.78 -6.05 -16.84
CA SER A 56 -23.60 -7.16 -17.79
C SER A 56 -23.60 -8.54 -17.11
N SER A 57 -23.39 -8.60 -15.79
CA SER A 57 -23.39 -9.83 -14.99
C SER A 57 -24.76 -10.18 -14.37
N GLY A 58 -25.72 -9.25 -14.40
CA GLY A 58 -27.16 -9.56 -14.32
C GLY A 58 -27.82 -9.69 -12.94
N ASP A 59 -27.18 -9.34 -11.81
CA ASP A 59 -27.71 -9.73 -10.49
C ASP A 59 -27.54 -8.73 -9.31
N TYR A 60 -27.44 -7.41 -9.57
CA TYR A 60 -27.18 -6.42 -8.51
C TYR A 60 -28.14 -5.21 -8.55
N ASP A 61 -28.79 -4.89 -7.41
CA ASP A 61 -29.51 -3.63 -7.18
C ASP A 61 -28.50 -2.50 -6.95
N LEU A 62 -28.07 -1.88 -8.05
CA LEU A 62 -26.98 -0.90 -8.04
C LEU A 62 -27.49 0.46 -7.56
N ARG A 63 -27.20 0.77 -6.30
CA ARG A 63 -27.34 2.12 -5.76
C ARG A 63 -26.09 2.93 -6.09
N LEU A 64 -26.14 3.66 -7.20
CA LEU A 64 -25.21 4.73 -7.52
C LEU A 64 -25.88 6.07 -7.22
N ASP A 65 -25.36 6.80 -6.25
CA ASP A 65 -25.67 8.21 -6.06
C ASP A 65 -24.44 9.04 -6.42
N THR A 66 -24.63 10.17 -7.11
CA THR A 66 -23.54 11.07 -7.48
C THR A 66 -23.82 12.45 -6.95
N ARG A 67 -22.93 12.92 -6.07
CA ARG A 67 -22.97 14.24 -5.46
C ARG A 67 -21.81 15.09 -5.97
N VAL A 68 -21.92 16.40 -5.78
CA VAL A 68 -20.86 17.35 -6.11
C VAL A 68 -20.30 17.93 -4.82
N LEU A 69 -18.98 17.87 -4.68
CA LEU A 69 -18.20 18.64 -3.72
C LEU A 69 -17.61 19.85 -4.45
N HIS A 70 -18.16 21.04 -4.18
CA HIS A 70 -17.58 22.28 -4.66
C HIS A 70 -16.37 22.65 -3.80
N MET A 71 -15.19 22.75 -4.42
CA MET A 71 -13.94 23.13 -3.76
C MET A 71 -13.53 24.52 -4.22
N ARG A 72 -13.48 25.48 -3.29
CA ARG A 72 -13.00 26.83 -3.59
C ARG A 72 -11.51 26.79 -3.93
N LEU A 73 -11.07 27.66 -4.83
CA LEU A 73 -9.65 27.87 -5.12
C LEU A 73 -9.10 29.05 -4.32
N GLU A 74 -7.77 29.14 -4.24
CA GLU A 74 -7.10 30.37 -3.81
C GLU A 74 -7.34 31.50 -4.84
N ASP A 75 -7.33 32.75 -4.39
CA ASP A 75 -7.34 33.97 -5.22
C ASP A 75 -8.60 34.27 -6.05
N GLY A 76 -9.79 33.87 -5.59
CA GLY A 76 -11.07 34.32 -6.18
C GLY A 76 -11.37 33.76 -7.57
N LYS A 77 -10.59 32.78 -8.04
CA LYS A 77 -10.90 31.99 -9.24
C LYS A 77 -12.18 31.16 -9.02
N PRO A 78 -12.92 30.80 -10.08
CA PRO A 78 -14.04 29.87 -9.97
C PRO A 78 -13.58 28.56 -9.31
N GLY A 79 -14.33 28.08 -8.31
CA GLY A 79 -14.04 26.81 -7.66
C GLY A 79 -14.15 25.61 -8.61
N ILE A 80 -13.70 24.46 -8.15
CA ILE A 80 -13.72 23.20 -8.89
C ILE A 80 -14.77 22.26 -8.30
N ASP A 81 -15.62 21.74 -9.17
CA ASP A 81 -16.62 20.74 -8.81
C ASP A 81 -16.02 19.33 -8.91
N VAL A 82 -15.85 18.70 -7.76
CA VAL A 82 -15.39 17.31 -7.65
C VAL A 82 -16.59 16.40 -7.55
N LYS A 83 -16.71 15.45 -8.49
CA LYS A 83 -17.74 14.42 -8.40
C LYS A 83 -17.42 13.44 -7.27
N VAL A 84 -18.44 13.10 -6.50
CA VAL A 84 -18.38 12.12 -5.43
C VAL A 84 -19.41 11.02 -5.74
N HIS A 85 -18.91 9.86 -6.12
CA HIS A 85 -19.74 8.68 -6.38
C HIS A 85 -19.90 7.89 -5.08
N GLU A 86 -21.14 7.70 -4.64
CA GLU A 86 -21.49 6.79 -3.54
C GLU A 86 -22.05 5.50 -4.14
N ILE A 87 -21.34 4.41 -3.93
CA ILE A 87 -21.61 3.10 -4.52
C ILE A 87 -21.50 2.01 -3.45
N CYS A 88 -22.39 1.02 -3.48
CA CYS A 88 -22.19 -0.25 -2.79
C CYS A 88 -21.54 -1.24 -3.76
N MET A 89 -20.33 -1.71 -3.45
CA MET A 89 -19.61 -2.70 -4.26
C MET A 89 -20.29 -4.08 -4.15
N ASP A 90 -19.97 -5.00 -5.05
CA ASP A 90 -20.53 -6.37 -5.06
C ASP A 90 -20.15 -7.22 -3.85
N ASP A 91 -19.14 -6.80 -3.08
CA ASP A 91 -18.72 -7.35 -1.80
C ASP A 91 -19.40 -6.69 -0.57
N GLY A 92 -20.33 -5.77 -0.81
CA GLY A 92 -21.09 -5.04 0.21
C GLY A 92 -20.34 -3.87 0.85
N VAL A 93 -19.11 -3.57 0.42
CA VAL A 93 -18.37 -2.39 0.91
C VAL A 93 -18.96 -1.12 0.30
N GLU A 94 -19.34 -0.18 1.17
CA GLU A 94 -19.80 1.15 0.75
C GLU A 94 -18.58 2.00 0.37
N THR A 95 -18.55 2.54 -0.84
CA THR A 95 -17.40 3.30 -1.35
C THR A 95 -17.82 4.72 -1.72
N LEU A 96 -17.14 5.70 -1.13
CA LEU A 96 -17.17 7.11 -1.50
C LEU A 96 -15.96 7.39 -2.40
N ALA A 97 -16.17 7.37 -3.72
CA ALA A 97 -15.12 7.58 -4.71
C ALA A 97 -15.14 9.04 -5.21
N LEU A 98 -14.08 9.78 -4.90
CA LEU A 98 -13.88 11.14 -5.42
C LEU A 98 -13.22 11.09 -6.80
N ASP A 99 -13.68 11.90 -7.75
CA ASP A 99 -12.99 12.09 -9.03
C ASP A 99 -11.60 12.64 -8.77
N ARG A 100 -10.59 11.82 -9.05
CA ARG A 100 -9.20 12.10 -8.73
C ARG A 100 -8.71 13.32 -9.48
N GLU A 101 -8.99 13.42 -10.77
CA GLU A 101 -8.46 14.49 -11.62
C GLU A 101 -8.97 15.87 -11.18
N ALA A 102 -10.27 16.00 -10.90
CA ALA A 102 -10.85 17.22 -10.36
C ALA A 102 -10.34 17.52 -8.94
N PHE A 103 -10.22 16.50 -8.09
CA PHE A 103 -9.67 16.67 -6.75
C PHE A 103 -8.21 17.15 -6.76
N ASP A 104 -7.34 16.50 -7.55
CA ASP A 104 -5.95 16.90 -7.73
C ASP A 104 -5.90 18.35 -8.29
N ALA A 105 -6.79 18.74 -9.21
CA ALA A 105 -6.86 20.09 -9.77
C ALA A 105 -7.27 21.16 -8.75
N ALA A 106 -8.09 20.83 -7.73
CA ALA A 106 -8.45 21.73 -6.64
C ALA A 106 -7.25 22.14 -5.76
N PHE A 107 -6.15 21.40 -5.87
CA PHE A 107 -4.87 21.67 -5.21
C PHE A 107 -3.77 21.96 -6.24
N GLY A 108 -4.09 22.70 -7.31
CA GLY A 108 -3.12 23.17 -8.31
C GLY A 108 -2.68 22.12 -9.33
N GLY A 109 -3.18 20.88 -9.25
CA GLY A 109 -2.79 19.82 -10.17
C GLY A 109 -1.35 19.33 -9.97
N LYS A 110 -1.01 18.23 -10.66
CA LYS A 110 0.32 17.60 -10.49
C LYS A 110 1.47 18.38 -11.11
N ALA A 111 1.21 19.18 -12.15
CA ALA A 111 2.24 19.89 -12.90
C ALA A 111 2.61 21.22 -12.24
N ASP A 112 1.64 21.96 -11.70
CA ASP A 112 1.86 23.35 -11.28
C ASP A 112 2.21 23.48 -9.80
N SER A 113 1.75 22.57 -8.92
CA SER A 113 2.05 22.62 -7.49
C SER A 113 2.15 21.22 -6.85
N PRO A 114 3.20 20.45 -7.17
CA PRO A 114 3.40 19.14 -6.56
C PRO A 114 3.45 19.31 -5.03
N ASN A 115 2.63 18.54 -4.31
CA ASN A 115 2.51 18.55 -2.85
C ASN A 115 1.73 19.73 -2.22
N GLN A 116 0.93 20.50 -2.96
CA GLN A 116 0.11 21.55 -2.34
C GLN A 116 -0.81 21.00 -1.23
N LEU A 117 -1.54 19.91 -1.50
CA LEU A 117 -2.38 19.24 -0.50
C LEU A 117 -1.59 18.85 0.76
N ALA A 118 -0.39 18.28 0.59
CA ALA A 118 0.47 17.87 1.69
C ALA A 118 0.90 19.06 2.56
N ARG A 119 1.36 20.16 1.91
CA ARG A 119 1.74 21.39 2.61
C ARG A 119 0.57 21.98 3.39
N MET A 120 -0.59 22.10 2.76
CA MET A 120 -1.78 22.64 3.40
C MET A 120 -2.26 21.78 4.56
N SER A 121 -2.13 20.45 4.43
CA SER A 121 -2.45 19.49 5.48
C SER A 121 -1.50 19.61 6.67
N ALA A 122 -0.20 19.77 6.41
CA ALA A 122 0.79 20.04 7.46
C ALA A 122 0.46 21.34 8.21
N GLU A 123 0.17 22.43 7.48
CA GLU A 123 -0.25 23.70 8.08
C GLU A 123 -1.53 23.57 8.91
N TYR A 124 -2.51 22.80 8.44
CA TYR A 124 -3.74 22.52 9.18
C TYR A 124 -3.49 21.77 10.49
N ILE A 125 -2.63 20.74 10.44
CA ILE A 125 -2.25 19.96 11.62
C ILE A 125 -1.53 20.86 12.63
N GLU A 126 -0.66 21.76 12.14
CA GLU A 126 0.11 22.67 12.99
C GLU A 126 -0.73 23.79 13.62
N LYS A 127 -1.62 24.42 12.86
CA LYS A 127 -2.26 25.69 13.26
C LYS A 127 -3.75 25.53 13.54
N GLY A 128 -4.37 24.44 13.10
CA GLY A 128 -5.83 24.23 13.15
C GLY A 128 -6.60 25.02 12.09
N THR A 129 -5.92 25.79 11.24
CA THR A 129 -6.48 26.57 10.14
C THR A 129 -5.72 26.28 8.86
N SER A 130 -6.40 26.33 7.71
CA SER A 130 -5.77 26.16 6.40
C SER A 130 -6.55 26.94 5.34
N SER A 131 -6.14 26.84 4.07
CA SER A 131 -6.76 27.58 2.98
C SER A 131 -8.10 26.96 2.54
N ALA A 132 -8.89 27.74 1.79
CA ALA A 132 -10.27 27.43 1.45
C ALA A 132 -10.49 26.03 0.84
N PRO A 133 -9.72 25.55 -0.16
CA PRO A 133 -9.91 24.21 -0.72
C PRO A 133 -9.77 23.09 0.31
N LEU A 134 -8.78 23.17 1.20
CA LEU A 134 -8.63 22.13 2.23
C LEU A 134 -9.75 22.21 3.27
N MET A 135 -10.17 23.41 3.66
CA MET A 135 -11.28 23.56 4.60
C MET A 135 -12.60 23.01 4.03
N ASP A 136 -12.83 23.16 2.72
CA ASP A 136 -13.98 22.55 2.04
C ASP A 136 -13.91 21.02 2.07
N PHE A 137 -12.73 20.44 1.83
CA PHE A 137 -12.52 19.00 1.93
C PHE A 137 -12.64 18.48 3.37
N ILE A 138 -12.09 19.18 4.36
CA ILE A 138 -12.21 18.81 5.79
C ILE A 138 -13.68 18.82 6.21
N SER A 139 -14.43 19.86 5.85
CA SER A 139 -15.87 19.96 6.12
C SER A 139 -16.64 18.82 5.47
N PHE A 140 -16.28 18.46 4.23
CA PHE A 140 -16.81 17.28 3.56
C PHE A 140 -16.51 15.99 4.33
N LEU A 141 -15.25 15.74 4.71
CA LEU A 141 -14.85 14.56 5.47
C LEU A 141 -15.62 14.44 6.79
N GLN A 142 -15.69 15.52 7.56
CA GLN A 142 -16.40 15.56 8.84
C GLN A 142 -17.90 15.31 8.66
N ARG A 143 -18.52 15.84 7.60
CA ARG A 143 -19.91 15.56 7.26
C ARG A 143 -20.14 14.09 6.90
N GLU A 144 -19.24 13.47 6.14
CA GLU A 144 -19.36 12.04 5.81
C GLU A 144 -19.14 11.15 7.03
N ILE A 145 -18.22 11.53 7.93
CA ILE A 145 -18.06 10.86 9.24
C ILE A 145 -19.37 10.96 10.05
N ARG A 146 -20.00 12.15 10.13
CA ARG A 146 -21.30 12.31 10.81
C ARG A 146 -22.39 11.46 10.17
N ARG A 147 -22.52 11.52 8.84
CA ARG A 147 -23.56 10.80 8.08
C ARG A 147 -23.44 9.29 8.24
N PHE A 148 -22.22 8.75 8.23
CA PHE A 148 -22.00 7.32 8.44
C PHE A 148 -22.05 6.92 9.91
N SER A 149 -21.74 7.85 10.82
CA SER A 149 -21.63 7.64 12.27
C SER A 149 -20.77 6.41 12.60
N PRO A 150 -19.49 6.34 12.17
CA PRO A 150 -18.66 5.17 12.41
C PRO A 150 -18.52 4.89 13.90
N THR A 151 -18.34 3.61 14.22
CA THR A 151 -17.85 3.20 15.55
C THR A 151 -16.34 3.04 15.57
N HIS A 152 -15.73 2.82 14.40
CA HIS A 152 -14.29 2.76 14.21
C HIS A 152 -13.95 3.53 12.95
N ILE A 153 -13.02 4.47 13.06
CA ILE A 153 -12.44 5.18 11.92
C ILE A 153 -10.98 4.77 11.78
N ILE A 154 -10.60 4.34 10.58
CA ILE A 154 -9.25 3.87 10.27
C ILE A 154 -8.63 4.84 9.27
N SER A 155 -7.51 5.45 9.66
CA SER A 155 -6.79 6.46 8.89
C SER A 155 -5.41 5.98 8.49
N ASN A 156 -4.91 6.46 7.35
CA ASN A 156 -3.55 6.19 6.87
C ASN A 156 -2.71 7.47 6.65
N ASP A 157 -3.22 8.63 7.07
CA ASP A 157 -2.62 9.95 6.85
C ASP A 157 -2.99 10.94 7.97
N GLY A 158 -2.16 11.99 8.14
CA GLY A 158 -2.32 13.02 9.16
C GLY A 158 -3.62 13.83 9.06
N LEU A 159 -4.06 14.13 7.84
CA LEU A 159 -5.24 14.96 7.61
C LEU A 159 -6.51 14.25 8.07
N SER A 160 -6.69 12.98 7.71
CA SER A 160 -7.86 12.20 8.13
C SER A 160 -7.86 11.94 9.64
N MET A 161 -6.70 11.71 10.25
CA MET A 161 -6.56 11.64 11.71
C MET A 161 -7.03 12.95 12.36
N LYS A 162 -6.50 14.09 11.92
CA LYS A 162 -6.87 15.41 12.45
C LYS A 162 -8.34 15.72 12.26
N ALA A 163 -8.90 15.43 11.09
CA ALA A 163 -10.31 15.66 10.79
C ALA A 163 -11.24 14.85 11.73
N SER A 164 -10.85 13.63 12.10
CA SER A 164 -11.61 12.78 13.03
C SER A 164 -11.60 13.25 14.49
N LEU A 165 -10.61 14.07 14.87
CA LEU A 165 -10.44 14.65 16.21
C LEU A 165 -11.16 16.00 16.37
N ALA A 166 -11.89 16.47 15.35
CA ALA A 166 -12.59 17.74 15.42
C ALA A 166 -13.66 17.78 16.51
N SER A 167 -13.78 18.92 17.20
CA SER A 167 -14.74 19.11 18.30
C SER A 167 -16.20 18.90 17.86
N GLU A 168 -16.54 19.20 16.61
CA GLU A 168 -17.87 18.94 16.07
C GLU A 168 -18.24 17.45 16.02
N LEU A 169 -17.25 16.55 16.06
CA LEU A 169 -17.43 15.10 16.10
C LEU A 169 -17.36 14.53 17.52
N ALA A 170 -17.15 15.36 18.55
CA ALA A 170 -16.97 14.89 19.93
C ALA A 170 -18.19 14.16 20.50
N HIS A 171 -19.38 14.40 19.94
CA HIS A 171 -20.61 13.70 20.32
C HIS A 171 -20.70 12.26 19.79
N LEU A 172 -19.83 11.87 18.85
CA LEU A 172 -19.79 10.53 18.30
C LEU A 172 -18.82 9.66 19.09
N THR A 173 -19.34 8.62 19.73
CA THR A 173 -18.51 7.58 20.35
C THR A 173 -17.91 6.68 19.27
N MET A 174 -16.66 6.97 18.88
CA MET A 174 -15.91 6.21 17.89
C MET A 174 -14.47 5.98 18.37
N SER A 175 -13.92 4.81 18.07
CA SER A 175 -12.48 4.56 18.21
C SER A 175 -11.76 5.08 16.97
N ARG A 176 -10.63 5.74 17.17
CA ARG A 176 -9.76 6.31 16.13
C ARG A 176 -8.52 5.46 16.02
N ILE A 177 -8.30 4.91 14.82
CA ILE A 177 -7.21 3.98 14.55
C ILE A 177 -6.35 4.51 13.41
N ALA A 178 -5.03 4.46 13.58
CA ALA A 178 -4.10 4.61 12.47
C ALA A 178 -3.58 3.25 12.01
N VAL A 179 -3.50 3.03 10.70
CA VAL A 179 -2.77 1.90 10.12
C VAL A 179 -1.50 2.39 9.42
N VAL A 180 -0.37 1.81 9.80
CA VAL A 180 0.98 2.17 9.33
C VAL A 180 1.45 1.09 8.37
N HIS A 181 1.28 1.37 7.08
CA HIS A 181 1.69 0.57 5.92
C HIS A 181 3.11 0.89 5.44
N THR A 182 3.75 1.94 5.95
CA THR A 182 5.16 2.26 5.69
C THR A 182 5.76 3.17 6.76
N ALA A 183 7.08 3.11 6.94
CA ALA A 183 7.79 3.92 7.94
C ALA A 183 7.63 5.44 7.66
N GLU A 184 7.48 5.84 6.40
CA GLU A 184 7.30 7.25 6.03
C GLU A 184 5.96 7.86 6.43
N GLN A 185 4.98 7.05 6.82
CA GLN A 185 3.72 7.56 7.40
C GLN A 185 3.91 8.02 8.84
N LEU A 186 5.04 7.68 9.47
CA LEU A 186 5.37 8.13 10.81
C LEU A 186 6.14 9.46 10.72
N PRO A 187 5.80 10.46 11.56
CA PRO A 187 6.34 11.81 11.45
C PRO A 187 7.72 11.97 12.11
N PHE A 188 8.44 10.87 12.29
CA PHE A 188 9.71 10.81 12.99
C PHE A 188 10.62 9.71 12.43
N GLY A 189 11.89 9.76 12.84
CA GLY A 189 12.93 8.88 12.33
C GLY A 189 13.41 9.25 10.92
N PRO A 190 14.36 8.48 10.38
CA PRO A 190 15.07 8.83 9.15
C PRO A 190 14.18 8.91 7.90
N PHE A 191 13.01 8.27 7.89
CA PHE A 191 12.13 8.22 6.72
C PHE A 191 10.94 9.19 6.80
N ALA A 192 10.86 10.02 7.85
CA ALA A 192 9.79 11.00 8.00
C ALA A 192 9.64 11.89 6.75
N GLY A 193 8.39 12.17 6.36
CA GLY A 193 8.07 13.01 5.22
C GLY A 193 8.41 12.40 3.85
N GLY A 194 8.62 11.09 3.77
CA GLY A 194 8.98 10.43 2.53
C GLY A 194 7.84 9.83 1.71
N VAL A 195 6.58 9.88 2.18
CA VAL A 195 5.42 9.53 1.33
C VAL A 195 5.07 10.73 0.45
N PRO A 196 5.19 10.64 -0.88
CA PRO A 196 4.80 11.73 -1.77
C PRO A 196 3.32 12.08 -1.59
N GLY A 197 3.02 13.37 -1.44
CA GLY A 197 1.65 13.87 -1.28
C GLY A 197 1.03 13.70 0.12
N HIS A 198 1.76 13.17 1.11
CA HIS A 198 1.34 13.21 2.52
C HIS A 198 1.89 14.44 3.21
N SER A 199 1.18 14.92 4.23
CA SER A 199 1.73 15.93 5.14
C SER A 199 2.97 15.40 5.85
N SER A 200 3.84 16.34 6.22
CA SER A 200 5.01 16.06 7.03
C SER A 200 5.18 17.20 8.01
N THR A 201 4.77 16.99 9.25
CA THR A 201 5.00 17.94 10.34
C THR A 201 5.23 17.19 11.65
N THR A 202 6.09 17.74 12.51
CA THR A 202 6.36 17.13 13.83
C THR A 202 5.10 17.04 14.69
N ARG A 203 4.09 17.90 14.46
CA ARG A 203 2.81 17.88 15.19
C ARG A 203 1.90 16.72 14.79
N GLU A 204 2.21 15.96 13.75
CA GLU A 204 1.53 14.68 13.50
C GLU A 204 1.76 13.69 14.64
N ALA A 205 2.90 13.76 15.35
CA ALA A 205 3.17 12.90 16.49
C ALA A 205 2.14 13.10 17.62
N ASP A 206 1.69 14.33 17.84
CA ASP A 206 0.61 14.65 18.80
C ASP A 206 -0.70 13.95 18.44
N LEU A 207 -0.97 13.73 17.15
CA LEU A 207 -2.19 13.07 16.69
C LEU A 207 -2.17 11.60 17.04
N PHE A 208 -1.04 10.90 16.80
CA PHE A 208 -0.89 9.49 17.13
C PHE A 208 -1.14 9.21 18.62
N GLN A 209 -0.71 10.11 19.51
CA GLN A 209 -0.94 9.98 20.96
C GLN A 209 -2.41 10.10 21.37
N GLN A 210 -3.25 10.69 20.52
CA GLN A 210 -4.70 10.86 20.76
C GLN A 210 -5.54 9.73 20.16
N LEU A 211 -4.93 8.73 19.52
CA LEU A 211 -5.65 7.62 18.90
C LEU A 211 -5.91 6.51 19.92
N ASP A 212 -7.04 5.83 19.75
CA ASP A 212 -7.40 4.65 20.55
C ASP A 212 -6.59 3.41 20.15
N GLY A 213 -6.00 3.40 18.95
CA GLY A 213 -5.16 2.31 18.50
C GLY A 213 -4.26 2.67 17.31
N ILE A 214 -3.09 2.03 17.26
CA ILE A 214 -2.15 2.17 16.15
C ILE A 214 -1.76 0.77 15.70
N TRP A 215 -2.03 0.47 14.45
CA TRP A 215 -1.77 -0.81 13.81
C TRP A 215 -0.51 -0.70 12.95
N SER A 216 0.54 -1.43 13.34
CA SER A 216 1.72 -1.66 12.49
C SER A 216 1.58 -2.98 11.74
N VAL A 217 1.91 -3.00 10.45
CA VAL A 217 1.74 -4.19 9.59
C VAL A 217 2.89 -5.21 9.67
N SER A 218 3.91 -4.92 10.47
CA SER A 218 5.07 -5.79 10.77
C SER A 218 5.68 -5.47 12.12
N ASP A 219 6.51 -6.39 12.61
CA ASP A 219 7.38 -6.12 13.74
C ASP A 219 8.44 -5.05 13.40
N ALA A 220 8.96 -5.01 12.17
CA ALA A 220 9.89 -3.97 11.74
C ALA A 220 9.29 -2.55 11.89
N ILE A 221 8.04 -2.35 11.46
CA ILE A 221 7.35 -1.06 11.60
C ILE A 221 7.00 -0.78 13.06
N ARG A 222 6.61 -1.79 13.85
CA ARG A 222 6.39 -1.63 15.30
C ARG A 222 7.66 -1.18 16.01
N ASN A 223 8.79 -1.81 15.70
CA ASN A 223 10.08 -1.49 16.30
C ASN A 223 10.55 -0.09 15.86
N TYR A 224 10.39 0.26 14.58
CA TYR A 224 10.66 1.62 14.10
C TYR A 224 9.85 2.68 14.86
N ALA A 225 8.55 2.42 15.07
CA ALA A 225 7.66 3.32 15.82
C ALA A 225 8.12 3.51 17.27
N LEU A 226 8.55 2.42 17.91
CA LEU A 226 9.06 2.43 19.28
C LEU A 226 10.41 3.14 19.38
N GLU A 227 11.36 2.81 18.51
CA GLU A 227 12.73 3.31 18.55
C GLU A 227 12.82 4.80 18.25
N HIS A 228 12.08 5.27 17.24
CA HIS A 228 12.19 6.66 16.76
C HIS A 228 11.14 7.61 17.33
N GLY A 229 9.98 7.09 17.76
CA GLY A 229 8.87 7.90 18.23
C GLY A 229 8.39 7.58 19.64
N GLN A 230 8.99 6.59 20.31
CA GLN A 230 8.52 6.05 21.60
C GLN A 230 7.03 5.66 21.55
N LEU A 231 6.56 5.28 20.37
CA LEU A 231 5.15 5.06 20.08
C LEU A 231 4.84 3.57 20.15
N GLN A 232 4.00 3.19 21.12
CA GLN A 232 3.53 1.81 21.26
C GLN A 232 2.48 1.52 20.20
N THR A 233 2.72 0.50 19.38
CA THR A 233 1.78 0.07 18.35
C THR A 233 1.50 -1.43 18.46
N ARG A 234 0.36 -1.85 17.93
CA ARG A 234 -0.02 -3.25 17.83
C ARG A 234 0.42 -3.79 16.47
N PHE A 235 1.30 -4.79 16.48
CA PHE A 235 1.55 -5.57 15.27
C PHE A 235 0.36 -6.51 15.01
N LEU A 236 -0.23 -6.37 13.82
CA LEU A 236 -1.13 -7.36 13.23
C LEU A 236 -0.71 -7.54 11.78
N VAL A 237 -0.55 -8.79 11.34
CA VAL A 237 -0.35 -9.07 9.92
C VAL A 237 -1.60 -8.66 9.12
N HIS A 238 -1.42 -8.36 7.84
CA HIS A 238 -2.53 -8.19 6.90
C HIS A 238 -3.53 -9.35 6.95
N HIS A 239 -4.81 -9.04 6.79
CA HIS A 239 -5.89 -10.03 6.76
C HIS A 239 -5.61 -11.14 5.73
N PRO A 240 -5.86 -12.44 6.01
CA PRO A 240 -5.55 -13.54 5.08
C PRO A 240 -6.09 -13.37 3.67
N TRP A 241 -7.28 -12.77 3.52
CA TRP A 241 -7.91 -12.49 2.20
C TRP A 241 -7.08 -11.56 1.31
N THR A 242 -6.05 -10.91 1.84
CA THR A 242 -5.06 -10.16 1.08
C THR A 242 -4.34 -11.04 0.06
N TYR A 243 -4.14 -12.33 0.36
CA TYR A 243 -3.34 -13.24 -0.45
C TYR A 243 -4.15 -14.32 -1.18
N LEU A 244 -5.45 -14.38 -0.91
CA LEU A 244 -6.38 -15.34 -1.49
C LEU A 244 -7.00 -14.77 -2.78
N VAL A 245 -7.38 -15.64 -3.70
CA VAL A 245 -7.82 -15.26 -5.05
C VAL A 245 -9.28 -15.63 -5.30
N GLY A 246 -9.93 -14.86 -6.18
CA GLY A 246 -11.33 -15.09 -6.53
C GLY A 246 -12.32 -14.63 -5.46
N LYS A 247 -13.61 -14.82 -5.74
CA LYS A 247 -14.71 -14.48 -4.81
C LYS A 247 -14.78 -15.45 -3.63
N ASP A 248 -14.34 -16.69 -3.84
CA ASP A 248 -14.36 -17.75 -2.82
C ASP A 248 -13.10 -17.76 -1.94
N HIS A 249 -12.22 -16.75 -2.09
CA HIS A 249 -10.99 -16.62 -1.31
C HIS A 249 -10.13 -17.89 -1.30
N GLU A 250 -9.84 -18.41 -2.49
CA GLU A 250 -9.08 -19.65 -2.64
C GLU A 250 -7.57 -19.42 -2.55
N MET A 251 -6.85 -20.46 -2.14
CA MET A 251 -5.40 -20.47 -2.18
C MET A 251 -4.91 -20.43 -3.64
N PRO A 252 -3.93 -19.57 -4.00
CA PRO A 252 -3.38 -19.56 -5.35
C PRO A 252 -2.85 -20.93 -5.81
N SER A 253 -3.14 -21.26 -7.07
CA SER A 253 -2.63 -22.46 -7.72
C SER A 253 -1.11 -22.48 -7.72
N ARG A 254 -0.53 -23.68 -7.56
CA ARG A 254 0.92 -23.87 -7.71
C ARG A 254 1.31 -23.64 -9.16
N LEU A 255 2.43 -22.98 -9.37
CA LEU A 255 3.12 -22.88 -10.63
C LEU A 255 4.36 -23.78 -10.60
N PHE A 256 4.63 -24.46 -11.71
CA PHE A 256 5.80 -25.32 -11.90
C PHE A 256 6.73 -24.65 -12.91
N ASN A 257 7.39 -23.57 -12.49
CA ASN A 257 8.08 -22.65 -13.39
C ASN A 257 9.55 -23.02 -13.66
N TRP A 258 9.94 -24.29 -13.50
CA TRP A 258 11.32 -24.73 -13.77
C TRP A 258 11.76 -24.41 -15.21
N ASP A 259 10.88 -24.60 -16.19
CA ASP A 259 11.16 -24.36 -17.61
C ASP A 259 11.00 -22.89 -18.02
N LYS A 260 10.67 -21.99 -17.08
CA LYS A 260 10.65 -20.55 -17.33
C LYS A 260 12.07 -20.00 -17.32
N LYS A 261 12.27 -18.87 -18.00
CA LYS A 261 13.61 -18.32 -18.23
C LYS A 261 13.92 -17.05 -17.46
N PHE A 262 12.90 -16.39 -16.91
CA PHE A 262 13.06 -15.07 -16.34
C PHE A 262 13.40 -15.08 -14.86
N VAL A 263 14.48 -14.36 -14.53
CA VAL A 263 14.70 -13.77 -13.21
C VAL A 263 13.96 -12.43 -13.21
N ALA A 264 13.01 -12.23 -12.30
CA ALA A 264 12.11 -11.08 -12.37
C ALA A 264 12.21 -10.12 -11.18
N MET A 265 11.92 -8.85 -11.41
CA MET A 265 11.68 -7.83 -10.40
C MET A 265 10.33 -7.13 -10.67
N ILE A 266 9.62 -6.72 -9.61
CA ILE A 266 8.38 -5.95 -9.72
C ILE A 266 8.65 -4.54 -9.21
N ASN A 267 8.22 -3.53 -9.97
CA ASN A 267 8.39 -2.11 -9.69
C ASN A 267 9.87 -1.70 -9.50
N PRO A 268 10.64 -1.63 -10.60
CA PRO A 268 12.06 -1.31 -10.55
C PRO A 268 12.29 0.17 -10.23
N CYS A 269 12.49 0.51 -8.96
CA CYS A 269 12.85 1.87 -8.57
C CYS A 269 14.09 1.90 -7.67
N PRO A 270 14.75 3.07 -7.53
CA PRO A 270 16.01 3.17 -6.80
C PRO A 270 15.95 2.59 -5.38
N VAL A 271 14.93 2.97 -4.60
CA VAL A 271 14.74 2.46 -3.23
C VAL A 271 14.36 0.98 -3.16
N LYS A 272 13.76 0.43 -4.22
CA LYS A 272 13.46 -1.01 -4.32
C LYS A 272 14.68 -1.81 -4.83
N GLY A 273 15.84 -1.18 -4.99
CA GLY A 273 17.09 -1.83 -5.38
C GLY A 273 17.20 -2.11 -6.87
N SER A 274 16.66 -1.25 -7.73
CA SER A 274 16.82 -1.38 -9.19
C SER A 274 18.30 -1.47 -9.59
N CYS A 275 19.20 -0.81 -8.87
CA CYS A 275 20.66 -0.89 -9.09
C CYS A 275 21.20 -2.33 -8.97
N ILE A 276 20.74 -3.10 -7.99
CA ILE A 276 21.12 -4.52 -7.84
C ILE A 276 20.62 -5.32 -9.03
N PHE A 277 19.36 -5.10 -9.45
CA PHE A 277 18.77 -5.84 -10.56
C PHE A 277 19.45 -5.54 -11.91
N VAL A 278 19.78 -4.27 -12.19
CA VAL A 278 20.55 -3.86 -13.37
C VAL A 278 21.95 -4.49 -13.34
N ASN A 279 22.64 -4.44 -12.20
CA ASN A 279 23.98 -5.01 -12.07
C ASN A 279 23.98 -6.55 -12.16
N LEU A 280 22.90 -7.21 -11.71
CA LEU A 280 22.70 -8.65 -11.92
C LEU A 280 22.61 -9.00 -13.41
N ALA A 281 21.81 -8.24 -14.16
CA ALA A 281 21.67 -8.45 -15.60
C ALA A 281 22.99 -8.27 -16.35
N ARG A 282 23.82 -7.29 -15.96
CA ARG A 282 25.18 -7.10 -16.49
C ARG A 282 26.13 -8.25 -16.12
N ALA A 283 26.08 -8.71 -14.87
CA ALA A 283 26.97 -9.76 -14.39
C ALA A 283 26.59 -11.17 -14.88
N CYS A 284 25.34 -11.36 -15.33
CA CYS A 284 24.81 -12.64 -15.80
C CYS A 284 24.19 -12.51 -17.22
N PRO A 285 24.99 -12.19 -18.26
CA PRO A 285 24.48 -12.01 -19.62
C PRO A 285 23.84 -13.27 -20.22
N GLN A 286 24.15 -14.45 -19.67
CA GLN A 286 23.56 -15.74 -20.04
C GLN A 286 22.14 -15.96 -19.51
N LEU A 287 21.66 -15.14 -18.57
CA LEU A 287 20.33 -15.23 -17.99
C LEU A 287 19.42 -14.14 -18.56
N GLU A 288 18.12 -14.43 -18.65
CA GLU A 288 17.12 -13.45 -19.08
C GLU A 288 16.42 -12.81 -17.88
N PHE A 289 16.28 -11.49 -17.93
CA PHE A 289 15.70 -10.69 -16.88
C PHE A 289 14.37 -10.09 -17.33
N LEU A 290 13.44 -9.96 -16.40
CA LEU A 290 12.11 -9.39 -16.63
C LEU A 290 11.75 -8.39 -15.55
N THR A 291 11.25 -7.23 -15.93
CA THR A 291 10.69 -6.30 -14.97
C THR A 291 9.27 -5.87 -15.34
N TYR A 292 8.43 -5.69 -14.32
CA TYR A 292 7.11 -5.12 -14.46
C TYR A 292 7.10 -3.71 -13.87
N MET A 293 6.85 -2.73 -14.73
CA MET A 293 6.79 -1.31 -14.36
C MET A 293 5.60 -1.03 -13.44
N SER A 294 5.77 -0.07 -12.54
CA SER A 294 4.70 0.45 -11.69
C SER A 294 5.01 1.92 -11.36
N TRP A 295 4.57 2.41 -10.20
CA TRP A 295 4.59 3.82 -9.82
C TRP A 295 5.97 4.42 -9.55
N GLY A 296 7.00 3.60 -9.27
CA GLY A 296 8.25 4.08 -8.67
C GLY A 296 9.42 4.28 -9.64
N ALA A 297 9.36 3.72 -10.84
CA ALA A 297 10.50 3.73 -11.76
C ALA A 297 10.71 5.13 -12.36
N ASP A 298 11.96 5.61 -12.35
CA ASP A 298 12.35 6.88 -12.97
C ASP A 298 12.97 6.66 -14.36
N ASP A 299 12.99 7.72 -15.19
CA ASP A 299 13.48 7.66 -16.57
C ASP A 299 14.93 7.16 -16.65
N ALA A 300 15.75 7.51 -15.66
CA ALA A 300 17.14 7.06 -15.58
C ALA A 300 17.23 5.54 -15.37
N THR A 301 16.44 4.99 -14.45
CA THR A 301 16.36 3.54 -14.21
C THR A 301 15.84 2.81 -15.45
N VAL A 302 14.81 3.35 -16.11
CA VAL A 302 14.25 2.75 -17.33
C VAL A 302 15.30 2.69 -18.43
N LYS A 303 15.99 3.80 -18.70
CA LYS A 303 17.03 3.86 -19.71
C LYS A 303 18.16 2.85 -19.46
N GLN A 304 18.63 2.74 -18.21
CA GLN A 304 19.64 1.75 -17.84
C GLN A 304 19.19 0.31 -18.11
N MET A 305 17.90 0.03 -18.00
CA MET A 305 17.32 -1.29 -18.29
C MET A 305 17.16 -1.53 -19.79
N GLU A 306 16.79 -0.51 -20.56
CA GLU A 306 16.66 -0.58 -22.03
C GLU A 306 18.01 -0.83 -22.72
N ASP A 307 19.11 -0.33 -22.14
CA ASP A 307 20.47 -0.52 -22.65
C ASP A 307 21.00 -1.98 -22.45
N LEU A 308 20.25 -2.86 -21.78
CA LEU A 308 20.66 -4.24 -21.50
C LEU A 308 20.00 -5.24 -22.47
N PRO A 309 20.80 -6.01 -23.25
CA PRO A 309 20.25 -6.91 -24.28
C PRO A 309 19.49 -8.12 -23.72
N ASN A 310 19.67 -8.43 -22.43
CA ASN A 310 19.01 -9.53 -21.73
C ASN A 310 17.89 -9.05 -20.77
N MET A 311 17.41 -7.81 -20.91
CA MET A 311 16.35 -7.23 -20.08
C MET A 311 15.05 -7.09 -20.87
N THR A 312 13.96 -7.64 -20.34
CA THR A 312 12.60 -7.41 -20.84
C THR A 312 11.85 -6.48 -19.90
N ILE A 313 11.30 -5.39 -20.42
CA ILE A 313 10.48 -4.44 -19.66
C ILE A 313 9.02 -4.63 -20.07
N ARG A 314 8.13 -4.83 -19.08
CA ARG A 314 6.68 -4.92 -19.29
C ARG A 314 5.95 -3.81 -18.54
N PRO A 315 4.82 -3.32 -19.06
CA PRO A 315 3.97 -2.38 -18.33
C PRO A 315 3.39 -3.03 -17.05
N CYS A 316 2.79 -2.20 -16.20
CA CYS A 316 2.06 -2.68 -15.03
C CYS A 316 1.00 -3.70 -15.46
N CYS A 317 0.97 -4.86 -14.79
CA CYS A 317 0.10 -5.95 -15.17
C CYS A 317 -1.31 -5.75 -14.58
N ALA A 318 -2.32 -5.63 -15.45
CA ALA A 318 -3.71 -5.49 -15.02
C ALA A 318 -4.31 -6.80 -14.44
N LYS A 319 -3.74 -7.96 -14.77
CA LYS A 319 -4.23 -9.28 -14.33
C LYS A 319 -3.15 -10.02 -13.55
N GLU A 320 -3.35 -10.17 -12.24
CA GLU A 320 -2.38 -10.81 -11.33
C GLU A 320 -1.97 -12.22 -11.81
N LYS A 321 -2.87 -13.00 -12.42
CA LYS A 321 -2.54 -14.34 -12.95
C LYS A 321 -1.46 -14.32 -14.03
N ASP A 322 -1.41 -13.26 -14.83
CA ASP A 322 -0.46 -13.14 -15.93
C ASP A 322 0.94 -12.72 -15.45
N LEU A 323 1.01 -12.01 -14.32
CA LEU A 323 2.26 -11.53 -13.71
C LEU A 323 3.23 -12.68 -13.38
N TRP A 324 2.73 -13.71 -12.69
CA TRP A 324 3.54 -14.77 -12.10
C TRP A 324 3.92 -15.89 -13.07
N ARG A 325 3.20 -16.01 -14.19
CA ARG A 325 3.30 -17.17 -15.10
C ARG A 325 4.68 -17.32 -15.74
N ASP A 326 5.36 -16.21 -15.99
CA ASP A 326 6.63 -16.21 -16.73
C ASP A 326 7.86 -16.15 -15.81
N ILE A 327 7.66 -15.99 -14.49
CA ILE A 327 8.72 -15.79 -13.51
C ILE A 327 9.25 -17.14 -13.02
N LYS A 328 10.52 -17.46 -13.26
CA LYS A 328 11.18 -18.62 -12.66
C LYS A 328 11.61 -18.32 -11.23
N VAL A 329 12.34 -17.22 -11.03
CA VAL A 329 12.82 -16.71 -9.74
C VAL A 329 12.43 -15.24 -9.62
N LEU A 330 11.89 -14.85 -8.48
CA LEU A 330 11.65 -13.44 -8.16
C LEU A 330 12.81 -12.89 -7.33
N VAL A 331 13.31 -11.71 -7.68
CA VAL A 331 14.29 -10.95 -6.90
C VAL A 331 13.56 -9.78 -6.25
N VAL A 332 13.72 -9.63 -4.94
CA VAL A 332 13.17 -8.51 -4.15
C VAL A 332 14.33 -7.81 -3.43
N PRO A 333 15.13 -7.00 -4.16
CA PRO A 333 16.40 -6.47 -3.68
C PRO A 333 16.23 -5.13 -2.95
N SER A 334 15.14 -4.96 -2.21
CA SER A 334 14.75 -3.67 -1.65
C SER A 334 15.83 -3.10 -0.73
N LEU A 335 16.16 -1.83 -0.90
CA LEU A 335 17.05 -1.09 0.01
C LEU A 335 16.26 -0.28 1.04
N TRP A 336 14.96 -0.17 0.80
CA TRP A 336 13.98 0.52 1.61
C TRP A 336 13.61 -0.26 2.88
N CYS A 337 13.18 0.45 3.92
CA CYS A 337 12.50 -0.14 5.08
C CYS A 337 11.13 -0.69 4.66
N GLU A 338 11.13 -1.87 4.03
CA GLU A 338 9.91 -2.54 3.60
C GLU A 338 9.01 -2.82 4.79
N ALA A 339 7.76 -2.39 4.70
CA ALA A 339 6.80 -2.61 5.78
C ALA A 339 6.33 -4.06 5.87
N TRP A 340 6.35 -4.80 4.76
CA TRP A 340 6.03 -6.24 4.75
C TRP A 340 6.73 -6.91 3.56
N GLY A 341 6.34 -6.59 2.33
CA GLY A 341 6.84 -7.26 1.12
C GLY A 341 5.84 -8.26 0.54
N MET A 342 4.62 -7.81 0.23
CA MET A 342 3.51 -8.68 -0.21
C MET A 342 3.85 -9.59 -1.40
N VAL A 343 4.67 -9.11 -2.34
CA VAL A 343 5.11 -9.87 -3.52
C VAL A 343 5.87 -11.14 -3.16
N VAL A 344 6.54 -11.17 -2.00
CA VAL A 344 7.23 -12.35 -1.47
C VAL A 344 6.21 -13.43 -1.15
N VAL A 345 5.19 -13.08 -0.36
CA VAL A 345 4.12 -14.00 0.05
C VAL A 345 3.33 -14.48 -1.18
N GLU A 346 3.00 -13.58 -2.10
CA GLU A 346 2.26 -13.91 -3.34
C GLU A 346 3.04 -14.89 -4.25
N ALA A 347 4.36 -14.73 -4.36
CA ALA A 347 5.24 -15.63 -5.11
C ALA A 347 5.40 -16.99 -4.41
N HIS A 348 5.65 -16.99 -3.09
CA HIS A 348 5.76 -18.21 -2.29
C HIS A 348 4.48 -19.04 -2.34
N LEU A 349 3.30 -18.40 -2.22
CA LEU A 349 2.00 -19.05 -2.37
C LEU A 349 1.74 -19.60 -3.77
N ARG A 350 2.61 -19.36 -4.75
CA ARG A 350 2.60 -20.00 -6.08
C ARG A 350 3.74 -20.98 -6.26
N GLY A 351 4.64 -21.11 -5.29
CA GLY A 351 5.84 -21.96 -5.36
C GLY A 351 6.95 -21.37 -6.21
N ILE A 352 6.98 -20.05 -6.40
CA ILE A 352 8.08 -19.35 -7.06
C ILE A 352 9.15 -19.04 -6.00
N PRO A 353 10.40 -19.52 -6.17
CA PRO A 353 11.51 -19.12 -5.31
C PRO A 353 11.75 -17.60 -5.34
N VAL A 354 12.01 -17.02 -4.18
CA VAL A 354 12.33 -15.60 -4.00
C VAL A 354 13.75 -15.47 -3.47
N VAL A 355 14.53 -14.56 -4.04
CA VAL A 355 15.79 -14.07 -3.46
C VAL A 355 15.52 -12.64 -2.99
N SER A 356 15.59 -12.41 -1.68
CA SER A 356 15.17 -11.14 -1.07
C SER A 356 16.31 -10.49 -0.29
N SER A 357 16.26 -9.18 -0.10
CA SER A 357 17.15 -8.51 0.84
C SER A 357 16.67 -8.70 2.28
N ASN A 358 17.49 -8.33 3.26
CA ASN A 358 17.10 -8.32 4.67
C ASN A 358 16.49 -6.98 5.13
N SER A 359 16.15 -6.07 4.21
CA SER A 359 15.69 -4.73 4.56
C SER A 359 14.26 -4.72 5.12
N GLY A 360 14.08 -4.03 6.25
CA GLY A 360 12.78 -3.94 6.92
C GLY A 360 12.19 -5.31 7.24
N ALA A 361 10.90 -5.47 6.99
CA ALA A 361 10.13 -6.69 7.24
C ALA A 361 10.27 -7.77 6.16
N LEU A 362 11.21 -7.65 5.20
CA LEU A 362 11.39 -8.69 4.18
C LEU A 362 11.77 -10.05 4.79
N SER A 363 12.56 -10.05 5.86
CA SER A 363 12.87 -11.28 6.60
C SER A 363 11.63 -11.90 7.25
N GLU A 364 10.69 -11.07 7.71
CA GLU A 364 9.39 -11.50 8.25
C GLU A 364 8.51 -12.10 7.14
N SER A 365 8.39 -11.44 5.99
CA SER A 365 7.61 -11.96 4.84
C SER A 365 8.21 -13.20 4.19
N MET A 366 9.53 -13.34 4.23
CA MET A 366 10.24 -14.57 3.85
C MET A 366 10.01 -15.70 4.85
N LEU A 367 9.38 -15.43 6.00
CA LEU A 367 9.15 -16.38 7.10
C LEU A 367 10.47 -16.99 7.64
N GLY A 368 11.55 -16.20 7.59
CA GLY A 368 12.89 -16.65 7.96
C GLY A 368 13.47 -17.77 7.08
N LEU A 369 12.92 -18.01 5.89
CA LEU A 369 13.43 -19.01 4.95
C LEU A 369 14.74 -18.55 4.28
N ASP A 370 15.44 -19.51 3.64
CA ASP A 370 16.69 -19.28 2.90
C ASP A 370 16.57 -18.18 1.82
N TYR A 371 17.71 -17.77 1.26
CA TYR A 371 17.83 -16.78 0.17
C TYR A 371 17.52 -15.33 0.56
N ILE A 372 17.79 -14.99 1.81
CA ILE A 372 17.86 -13.61 2.30
C ILE A 372 19.31 -13.13 2.19
N ILE A 373 19.55 -12.03 1.48
CA ILE A 373 20.87 -11.47 1.22
C ILE A 373 20.99 -10.10 1.92
N PRO A 374 21.99 -9.90 2.79
CA PRO A 374 22.24 -8.59 3.37
C PRO A 374 22.52 -7.53 2.30
N VAL A 375 22.00 -6.32 2.50
CA VAL A 375 22.25 -5.15 1.66
C VAL A 375 22.66 -3.97 2.52
N ASN A 376 23.21 -2.92 1.90
CA ASN A 376 23.35 -1.63 2.55
C ASN A 376 22.01 -0.88 2.41
N PRO A 377 21.19 -0.74 3.46
CA PRO A 377 19.90 -0.08 3.34
C PRO A 377 20.06 1.43 3.15
N ILE A 378 19.03 2.09 2.61
CA ILE A 378 18.99 3.56 2.59
C ILE A 378 18.92 4.09 4.03
N SER A 379 19.66 5.17 4.32
CA SER A 379 19.76 5.76 5.66
C SER A 379 18.68 6.80 5.98
N GLY A 380 17.89 7.21 4.97
CA GLY A 380 16.97 8.35 5.06
C GLY A 380 17.54 9.65 4.49
N GLU A 381 18.86 9.70 4.22
CA GLU A 381 19.49 10.83 3.56
C GLU A 381 18.95 11.05 2.14
N ARG A 382 18.83 12.32 1.76
CA ARG A 382 18.31 12.75 0.46
C ARG A 382 19.33 13.62 -0.27
N ASP A 383 19.35 13.49 -1.59
CA ASP A 383 20.09 14.38 -2.48
C ASP A 383 19.41 15.77 -2.59
N GLU A 384 20.05 16.69 -3.32
CA GLU A 384 19.53 18.05 -3.57
C GLU A 384 18.16 18.06 -4.27
N SER A 385 17.78 16.96 -4.93
CA SER A 385 16.46 16.79 -5.56
C SER A 385 15.40 16.21 -4.62
N GLY A 386 15.75 15.90 -3.37
CA GLY A 386 14.87 15.31 -2.36
C GLY A 386 14.69 13.79 -2.52
N ARG A 387 15.43 13.13 -3.41
CA ARG A 387 15.40 11.67 -3.59
C ARG A 387 16.35 11.01 -2.60
N TYR A 388 16.00 9.81 -2.14
CA TYR A 388 16.88 9.07 -1.23
C TYR A 388 18.23 8.75 -1.89
N THR A 389 19.31 8.98 -1.17
CA THR A 389 20.65 8.56 -1.57
C THR A 389 20.73 7.04 -1.53
N VAL A 390 21.05 6.43 -2.67
CA VAL A 390 21.19 4.98 -2.78
C VAL A 390 22.64 4.58 -2.53
N PRO A 391 22.94 3.80 -1.47
CA PRO A 391 24.29 3.34 -1.21
C PRO A 391 24.72 2.26 -2.20
N GLU A 392 26.03 2.13 -2.39
CA GLU A 392 26.62 1.07 -3.22
C GLU A 392 26.29 -0.33 -2.67
N GLN A 393 26.17 -1.30 -3.58
CA GLN A 393 25.74 -2.67 -3.25
C GLN A 393 26.70 -3.70 -3.82
N ASP A 394 26.96 -4.76 -3.06
CA ASP A 394 27.64 -5.95 -3.56
C ASP A 394 26.65 -6.90 -4.23
N VAL A 395 26.84 -7.14 -5.52
CA VAL A 395 26.00 -8.03 -6.33
C VAL A 395 26.46 -9.49 -6.30
N GLY A 396 27.67 -9.79 -5.80
CA GLY A 396 28.27 -11.13 -5.81
C GLY A 396 27.40 -12.21 -5.15
N PRO A 397 26.90 -12.00 -3.92
CA PRO A 397 26.00 -12.97 -3.27
C PRO A 397 24.72 -13.22 -4.06
N TRP A 398 24.18 -12.18 -4.70
CA TRP A 398 22.98 -12.27 -5.52
C TRP A 398 23.22 -13.11 -6.76
N VAL A 399 24.33 -12.90 -7.48
CA VAL A 399 24.73 -13.70 -8.64
C VAL A 399 24.79 -15.18 -8.28
N LYS A 400 25.43 -15.53 -7.15
CA LYS A 400 25.54 -16.91 -6.67
C LYS A 400 24.16 -17.53 -6.41
N ALA A 401 23.29 -16.80 -5.74
CA ALA A 401 21.94 -17.26 -5.40
C ALA A 401 21.07 -17.51 -6.65
N ILE A 402 21.00 -16.53 -7.56
CA ILE A 402 20.16 -16.65 -8.76
C ILE A 402 20.73 -17.71 -9.71
N THR A 403 22.05 -17.82 -9.86
CA THR A 403 22.68 -18.81 -10.74
C THR A 403 22.34 -20.22 -10.28
N LYS A 404 22.44 -20.47 -8.95
CA LYS A 404 22.05 -21.75 -8.37
C LYS A 404 20.59 -22.07 -8.66
N LEU A 405 19.65 -21.17 -8.36
CA LEU A 405 18.22 -21.41 -8.57
C LEU A 405 17.83 -21.53 -10.07
N MET A 406 18.59 -20.89 -10.96
CA MET A 406 18.32 -20.95 -12.40
C MET A 406 18.84 -22.24 -13.05
N GLN A 407 19.92 -22.83 -12.52
CA GLN A 407 20.65 -23.94 -13.15
C GLN A 407 20.53 -25.28 -12.41
N ASP A 408 20.31 -25.27 -11.10
CA ASP A 408 20.18 -26.47 -10.26
C ASP A 408 18.70 -26.83 -10.06
N ARG A 409 18.23 -27.82 -10.82
CA ARG A 409 16.83 -28.29 -10.77
C ARG A 409 16.44 -28.87 -9.41
N PRO A 410 17.20 -29.83 -8.83
CA PRO A 410 16.92 -30.33 -7.49
C PRO A 410 16.78 -29.20 -6.46
N GLU A 411 17.68 -28.22 -6.47
CA GLU A 411 17.60 -27.09 -5.53
C GLU A 411 16.36 -26.23 -5.79
N TYR A 412 16.09 -25.87 -7.05
CA TYR A 412 14.90 -25.10 -7.40
C TYR A 412 13.61 -25.77 -6.92
N GLU A 413 13.45 -27.07 -7.19
CA GLU A 413 12.26 -27.82 -6.83
C GLU A 413 12.11 -27.97 -5.31
N ARG A 414 13.23 -28.17 -4.59
CA ARG A 414 13.28 -28.17 -3.12
C ARG A 414 12.81 -26.82 -2.56
N VAL A 415 13.36 -25.71 -3.06
CA VAL A 415 13.02 -24.36 -2.59
C VAL A 415 11.57 -24.03 -2.93
N SER A 416 11.14 -24.28 -4.18
CA SER A 416 9.75 -24.11 -4.63
C SER A 416 8.74 -24.82 -3.74
N ALA A 417 9.01 -26.08 -3.39
CA ALA A 417 8.15 -26.85 -2.50
C ALA A 417 8.16 -26.29 -1.06
N THR A 418 9.35 -25.96 -0.55
CA THR A 418 9.55 -25.45 0.81
C THR A 418 8.82 -24.13 1.02
N VAL A 419 9.07 -23.13 0.16
CA VAL A 419 8.44 -21.80 0.27
C VAL A 419 6.92 -21.90 0.18
N ARG A 420 6.40 -22.72 -0.75
CA ARG A 420 4.95 -22.92 -0.87
C ARG A 420 4.34 -23.56 0.36
N ASN A 421 4.93 -24.65 0.85
CA ASN A 421 4.35 -25.38 1.97
C ASN A 421 4.38 -24.53 3.24
N LYS A 422 5.51 -23.87 3.52
CA LYS A 422 5.65 -23.01 4.69
C LYS A 422 4.75 -21.79 4.65
N THR A 423 4.66 -21.09 3.52
CA THR A 423 3.78 -19.93 3.41
C THR A 423 2.30 -20.32 3.43
N LYS A 424 1.93 -21.50 2.91
CA LYS A 424 0.56 -22.03 3.05
C LYS A 424 0.22 -22.39 4.50
N GLU A 425 1.13 -23.05 5.22
CA GLU A 425 0.97 -23.36 6.64
C GLU A 425 0.80 -22.09 7.46
N TRP A 426 1.68 -21.11 7.25
CA TRP A 426 1.61 -19.80 7.88
C TRP A 426 0.28 -19.08 7.61
N LEU A 427 -0.14 -18.98 6.35
CA LEU A 427 -1.38 -18.27 6.00
C LEU A 427 -2.62 -18.94 6.60
N LYS A 428 -2.65 -20.27 6.67
CA LYS A 428 -3.73 -21.03 7.33
C LYS A 428 -3.72 -20.91 8.85
N GLY A 429 -2.54 -20.68 9.44
CA GLY A 429 -2.38 -20.46 10.88
C GLY A 429 -2.82 -19.06 11.31
N ASN A 430 -2.88 -18.09 10.39
CA ASN A 430 -3.37 -16.75 10.67
C ASN A 430 -4.89 -16.77 10.88
N ASN A 431 -5.34 -16.29 12.02
CA ASN A 431 -6.77 -16.19 12.32
C ASN A 431 -7.38 -14.96 11.64
N GLU A 432 -8.36 -15.19 10.75
CA GLU A 432 -9.08 -14.13 10.02
C GLU A 432 -9.72 -13.09 10.96
N ALA A 433 -10.15 -13.53 12.16
CA ALA A 433 -10.80 -12.67 13.13
C ALA A 433 -9.85 -11.82 13.98
N ASP A 434 -8.52 -11.91 13.83
CA ASP A 434 -7.58 -11.22 14.74
C ASP A 434 -7.74 -9.70 14.70
N ILE A 435 -7.79 -9.11 13.50
CA ILE A 435 -7.98 -7.66 13.34
C ILE A 435 -9.39 -7.26 13.80
N GLU A 436 -10.42 -8.03 13.46
CA GLU A 436 -11.80 -7.80 13.91
C GLU A 436 -11.91 -7.82 15.44
N THR A 437 -11.30 -8.81 16.09
CA THR A 437 -11.29 -8.98 17.55
C THR A 437 -10.59 -7.82 18.22
N TRP A 438 -9.44 -7.39 17.69
CA TRP A 438 -8.72 -6.22 18.20
C TRP A 438 -9.55 -4.94 18.09
N LEU A 439 -10.17 -4.68 16.92
CA LEU A 439 -11.04 -3.52 16.73
C LEU A 439 -12.23 -3.55 17.69
N MET A 440 -12.91 -4.69 17.82
CA MET A 440 -14.05 -4.84 18.72
C MET A 440 -13.68 -4.65 20.20
N GLY A 441 -12.46 -5.03 20.59
CA GLY A 441 -11.93 -4.84 21.94
C GLY A 441 -11.72 -3.37 22.34
N MET A 442 -11.55 -2.46 21.38
CA MET A 442 -11.39 -1.02 21.68
C MET A 442 -12.67 -0.36 22.20
N ARG A 443 -13.83 -0.99 21.98
CA ARG A 443 -15.13 -0.44 22.38
C ARG A 443 -15.34 -0.46 23.89
N THR A 444 -14.56 -1.23 24.64
CA THR A 444 -14.69 -1.35 26.08
C THR A 444 -13.62 -0.51 26.79
N GLY A 445 -13.83 0.81 26.89
CA GLY A 445 -13.10 1.59 27.90
C GLY A 445 -12.62 3.02 27.60
N SER A 446 -13.13 3.74 26.59
CA SER A 446 -12.76 5.16 26.45
C SER A 446 -13.63 6.02 27.41
N LYS A 447 -13.10 6.28 28.61
CA LYS A 447 -13.55 7.42 29.43
C LYS A 447 -13.10 8.69 28.69
N ILE A 448 -14.09 9.55 28.45
CA ILE A 448 -14.02 10.90 27.86
C ILE A 448 -12.76 11.65 28.27
#